data_AF-A0A3R7U3F3-F1
#
_entry.id   AF-A0A3R7U3F3-F1
#
_cell.length_a   1.000
_cell.length_b   1.000
_cell.length_c   1.000
_cell.angle_alpha   90.00
_cell.angle_beta   90.00
_cell.angle_gamma   90.00
#
_symmetry.space_group_name_H-M   'P 1'
#
loop_
_entity.id
_entity.type
_entity.pdbx_description
1 polymer ?
#
loop_
_entity_poly.entity_id
_entity_poly.type
_entity_poly.pdbx_seq_one_letter_code
_entity_poly.pdbx_strand_id
1 'polypeptide(L)'
;MIILFHVSNFEKLKTFEPLASSLTIKRSPIHGLGLFAITEISSDTELGISHVKDDRFSHGYIRTPLGGFFNHSKKPNCKAVYDGDFIKIITLSNINSGDEITVDYTKHDWIKKNR
;
A
#
# COMPACT_ATOMS: atom_id res chain seq x y z
N MET A 1 -34.95 -27.06 -20.82
CA MET A 1 -35.21 -25.62 -20.60
C MET A 1 -33.92 -25.01 -20.08
N ILE A 2 -33.13 -24.40 -20.99
CA ILE A 2 -31.84 -23.78 -20.66
C ILE A 2 -32.15 -22.35 -20.25
N ILE A 3 -31.88 -22.00 -18.99
CA ILE A 3 -31.92 -20.60 -18.54
C ILE A 3 -30.63 -19.97 -19.01
N LEU A 4 -30.70 -19.22 -20.11
CA LEU A 4 -29.64 -18.32 -20.55
C LEU A 4 -29.62 -17.17 -19.54
N PHE A 5 -28.68 -17.19 -18.58
CA PHE A 5 -28.43 -16.00 -17.78
C PHE A 5 -27.84 -14.93 -18.69
N HIS A 6 -28.64 -13.88 -18.90
CA HIS A 6 -28.27 -12.65 -19.56
C HIS A 6 -27.06 -12.05 -18.82
N VAL A 7 -25.86 -12.18 -19.39
CA VAL A 7 -24.67 -11.47 -18.94
C VAL A 7 -24.90 -10.00 -19.26
N SER A 8 -25.47 -9.28 -18.30
CA SER A 8 -25.76 -7.86 -18.39
C SER A 8 -24.45 -7.06 -18.44
N ASN A 9 -24.07 -6.62 -19.63
CA ASN A 9 -23.45 -5.33 -19.94
C ASN A 9 -22.47 -4.73 -18.90
N PHE A 10 -21.43 -5.47 -18.49
CA PHE A 10 -20.31 -4.95 -17.67
C PHE A 10 -19.28 -4.15 -18.49
N GLU A 11 -19.52 -3.95 -19.79
CA GLU A 11 -18.60 -3.41 -20.80
C GLU A 11 -18.19 -1.92 -20.62
N LYS A 12 -18.33 -1.31 -19.44
CA LYS A 12 -17.80 0.06 -19.21
C LYS A 12 -17.62 0.50 -17.76
N LEU A 13 -17.40 -0.41 -16.81
CA LEU A 13 -16.86 0.02 -15.51
C LEU A 13 -15.36 0.24 -15.66
N LYS A 14 -14.85 1.41 -15.25
CA LYS A 14 -13.41 1.56 -15.01
C LYS A 14 -13.02 0.49 -14.00
N THR A 15 -12.10 -0.39 -14.37
CA THR A 15 -11.51 -1.36 -13.44
C THR A 15 -10.91 -0.57 -12.27
N PHE A 16 -11.50 -0.73 -11.09
CA PHE A 16 -10.93 -0.17 -9.86
C PHE A 16 -9.90 -1.17 -9.35
N GLU A 17 -8.64 -0.74 -9.30
CA GLU A 17 -7.56 -1.51 -8.70
C GLU A 17 -7.21 -0.90 -7.33
N PRO A 18 -7.37 -1.65 -6.22
CA PRO A 18 -7.09 -1.14 -4.87
C PRO A 18 -5.58 -0.96 -4.59
N LEU A 19 -4.73 -1.61 -5.39
CA LEU A 19 -3.28 -1.53 -5.36
C LEU A 19 -2.77 -1.35 -6.79
N ALA A 20 -1.59 -0.76 -6.94
CA ALA A 20 -0.92 -0.75 -8.23
C ALA A 20 -0.69 -2.20 -8.73
N SER A 21 -0.78 -2.41 -10.04
CA SER A 21 -0.59 -3.72 -10.68
C SER A 21 0.79 -4.34 -10.42
N SER A 22 1.77 -3.57 -9.95
CA SER A 22 3.10 -4.04 -9.53
C SER A 22 3.13 -4.64 -8.12
N LEU A 23 2.01 -4.62 -7.39
CA LEU A 23 1.93 -4.99 -5.99
C LEU A 23 0.88 -6.08 -5.74
N THR A 24 1.14 -6.90 -4.72
CA THR A 24 0.21 -7.91 -4.22
C THR A 24 0.28 -8.02 -2.71
N ILE A 25 -0.68 -8.73 -2.11
CA ILE A 25 -0.71 -9.06 -0.69
C ILE A 25 -0.50 -10.57 -0.55
N LYS A 26 0.44 -10.98 0.29
CA LYS A 26 0.64 -12.39 0.66
C LYS A 26 1.10 -12.51 2.12
N ARG A 27 1.23 -13.74 2.62
CA ARG A 27 1.78 -13.98 3.96
C ARG A 27 3.19 -13.41 4.06
N SER A 28 3.43 -12.65 5.12
CA SER A 28 4.70 -12.01 5.39
C SER A 28 5.55 -12.86 6.34
N PRO A 29 6.88 -12.98 6.09
CA PRO A 29 7.81 -13.49 7.08
C PRO A 29 8.05 -12.52 8.25
N ILE A 30 7.68 -11.24 8.11
CA ILE A 30 7.80 -10.22 9.16
C ILE A 30 6.60 -10.29 10.11
N HIS A 31 5.39 -10.10 9.59
CA HIS A 31 4.18 -10.10 10.40
C HIS A 31 2.92 -10.24 9.55
N GLY A 32 2.08 -11.25 9.86
CA GLY A 32 0.74 -11.40 9.28
C GLY A 32 0.73 -11.43 7.75
N LEU A 33 0.03 -10.47 7.15
CA LEU A 33 0.06 -10.19 5.71
C LEU A 33 1.00 -9.03 5.43
N GLY A 34 1.69 -9.10 4.30
CA GLY A 34 2.59 -8.07 3.81
C GLY A 34 2.25 -7.65 2.39
N LEU A 35 2.72 -6.47 2.01
CA LEU A 35 2.69 -5.96 0.65
C LEU A 35 3.97 -6.37 -0.08
N PHE A 36 3.86 -6.88 -1.29
CA PHE A 36 5.00 -7.40 -2.04
C PHE A 36 4.99 -6.92 -3.48
N ALA A 37 6.18 -6.71 -4.03
CA ALA A 37 6.35 -6.48 -5.45
C ALA A 37 6.12 -7.77 -6.24
N ILE A 38 5.43 -7.68 -7.38
CA ILE A 38 5.31 -8.79 -8.35
C ILE A 38 6.10 -8.54 -9.63
N THR A 39 6.54 -7.31 -9.84
CA THR A 39 7.50 -6.91 -10.89
C THR A 39 8.66 -6.16 -10.25
N GLU A 40 9.73 -5.95 -11.00
CA GLU A 40 10.76 -4.99 -10.57
C GLU A 40 10.17 -3.57 -10.49
N ILE A 41 10.64 -2.79 -9.51
CA ILE A 41 10.26 -1.39 -9.31
C ILE A 41 11.53 -0.59 -9.10
N SER A 42 11.71 0.47 -9.89
CA SER A 42 12.88 1.34 -9.78
C SER A 42 12.89 2.13 -8.47
N SER A 43 14.09 2.52 -8.02
CA SER A 43 14.26 3.50 -6.94
C SER A 43 13.55 4.82 -7.23
N ASP A 44 13.12 5.53 -6.18
CA ASP A 44 12.42 6.82 -6.26
C ASP A 44 11.07 6.77 -7.00
N THR A 45 10.43 5.60 -7.00
CA THR A 45 9.09 5.40 -7.54
C THR A 45 8.04 5.64 -6.46
N GLU A 46 7.04 6.48 -6.73
CA GLU A 46 5.84 6.63 -5.89
C GLU A 46 4.92 5.41 -6.08
N LEU A 47 4.71 4.62 -5.03
CA LEU A 47 3.81 3.46 -5.03
C LEU A 47 2.35 3.85 -4.77
N GLY A 48 2.12 5.09 -4.32
CA GLY A 48 0.80 5.67 -4.08
C GLY A 48 0.57 6.08 -2.63
N ILE A 49 -0.68 6.44 -2.33
CA ILE A 49 -1.13 6.94 -1.03
C ILE A 49 -1.32 5.78 -0.07
N SER A 50 -0.70 5.86 1.09
CA SER A 50 -0.88 4.95 2.22
C SER A 50 -1.87 5.45 3.26
N HIS A 51 -1.84 6.76 3.54
CA HIS A 51 -2.68 7.37 4.55
C HIS A 51 -3.31 8.65 4.01
N VAL A 52 -4.53 8.92 4.45
CA VAL A 52 -5.25 10.19 4.26
C VAL A 52 -5.55 10.76 5.64
N LYS A 53 -5.14 11.99 5.89
CA LYS A 53 -5.31 12.66 7.17
C LYS A 53 -6.79 12.84 7.48
N ASP A 54 -7.20 12.35 8.65
CA ASP A 54 -8.55 12.50 9.17
C ASP A 54 -8.52 12.24 10.68
N ASP A 55 -8.67 13.31 11.47
CA ASP A 55 -8.57 13.26 12.93
C ASP A 55 -9.70 12.47 13.60
N ARG A 56 -10.73 12.05 12.85
CA ARG A 56 -11.80 11.17 13.33
C ARG A 56 -11.35 9.71 13.42
N PHE A 57 -10.22 9.35 12.81
CA PHE A 57 -9.71 7.98 12.76
C PHE A 57 -8.57 7.77 13.73
N SER A 58 -8.34 6.51 14.10
CA SER A 58 -7.22 6.14 14.97
C SER A 58 -5.90 6.66 14.39
N HIS A 59 -5.07 7.24 15.25
CA HIS A 59 -3.80 7.87 14.89
C HIS A 59 -3.91 9.06 13.92
N GLY A 60 -5.12 9.59 13.67
CA GLY A 60 -5.36 10.74 12.81
C GLY A 60 -5.36 10.44 11.31
N TYR A 61 -5.47 9.17 10.92
CA TYR A 61 -5.41 8.78 9.50
C TYR A 61 -6.35 7.64 9.14
N ILE A 62 -6.96 7.76 7.96
CA ILE A 62 -7.52 6.64 7.20
C ILE A 62 -6.36 5.92 6.50
N ARG A 63 -6.32 4.59 6.56
CA ARG A 63 -5.36 3.77 5.82
C ARG A 63 -5.98 3.25 4.53
N THR A 64 -5.26 3.41 3.43
CA THR A 64 -5.59 2.76 2.15
C THR A 64 -5.15 1.28 2.19
N PRO A 65 -5.47 0.46 1.19
CA PRO A 65 -4.89 -0.89 1.08
C PRO A 65 -3.37 -0.88 1.16
N LEU A 66 -2.70 0.10 0.55
CA LEU A 66 -1.25 0.28 0.67
C LEU A 66 -0.82 0.47 2.12
N GLY A 67 -1.46 1.39 2.85
CA GLY A 67 -1.17 1.67 4.26
C GLY A 67 -1.60 0.59 5.24
N GLY A 68 -2.49 -0.31 4.82
CA GLY A 68 -2.97 -1.43 5.63
C GLY A 68 -2.02 -2.63 5.64
N PHE A 69 -1.18 -2.80 4.62
CA PHE A 69 -0.44 -4.05 4.40
C PHE A 69 1.08 -3.94 4.26
N PHE A 70 1.69 -2.75 4.10
CA PHE A 70 3.16 -2.69 4.22
C PHE A 70 3.58 -2.99 5.67
N ASN A 71 4.78 -3.53 5.85
CA ASN A 71 5.30 -3.92 7.17
C ASN A 71 6.47 -3.04 7.64
N HIS A 72 6.84 -3.22 8.91
CA HIS A 72 7.95 -2.48 9.52
C HIS A 72 9.30 -3.16 9.26
N SER A 73 10.33 -2.37 8.90
CA SER A 73 11.74 -2.77 8.98
C SER A 73 12.62 -1.59 9.42
N LYS A 74 13.69 -1.86 10.18
CA LYS A 74 14.75 -0.86 10.49
C LYS A 74 15.74 -0.66 9.34
N LYS A 75 15.72 -1.54 8.34
CA LYS A 75 16.42 -1.39 7.06
C LYS A 75 15.36 -1.46 5.95
N PRO A 76 14.50 -0.42 5.83
CA PRO A 76 13.39 -0.46 4.91
C PRO A 76 13.87 -0.27 3.46
N ASN A 77 13.09 -0.79 2.51
CA ASN A 77 13.27 -0.50 1.08
C ASN A 77 12.37 0.65 0.57
N CYS A 78 11.48 1.18 1.42
CA CYS A 78 10.65 2.35 1.13
C CYS A 78 10.66 3.39 2.26
N LYS A 79 10.32 4.63 1.91
CA LYS A 79 10.05 5.73 2.83
C LYS A 79 8.60 6.18 2.68
N ALA A 80 8.02 6.67 3.77
CA ALA A 80 6.77 7.42 3.71
C ALA A 80 7.05 8.93 3.69
N VAL A 81 6.41 9.63 2.76
CA VAL A 81 6.57 11.08 2.55
C VAL A 81 5.23 11.76 2.76
N TYR A 82 5.23 12.82 3.57
CA TYR A 82 4.05 13.65 3.81
C TYR A 82 3.90 14.66 2.67
N ASP A 83 2.70 14.73 2.09
CA ASP A 83 2.34 15.60 0.98
C ASP A 83 0.91 16.14 1.22
N GLY A 84 0.82 17.30 1.88
CA GLY A 84 -0.44 17.83 2.37
C GLY A 84 -1.14 16.89 3.34
N ASP A 85 -2.38 16.51 3.00
CA ASP A 85 -3.18 15.56 3.78
C ASP A 85 -2.85 14.08 3.47
N PHE A 86 -1.90 13.82 2.58
CA PHE A 86 -1.54 12.46 2.16
C PHE A 86 -0.19 12.03 2.71
N ILE A 87 -0.07 10.72 2.93
CA ILE A 87 1.22 10.07 3.14
C ILE A 87 1.44 9.09 2.02
N LYS A 88 2.47 9.31 1.22
CA LYS A 88 2.83 8.49 0.04
C LYS A 88 3.98 7.57 0.35
N ILE A 89 3.99 6.38 -0.25
CA ILE A 89 5.12 5.45 -0.16
C ILE A 89 6.01 5.62 -1.39
N ILE A 90 7.31 5.82 -1.17
CA ILE A 90 8.31 5.99 -2.23
C ILE A 90 9.44 4.99 -2.02
N THR A 91 9.86 4.31 -3.07
CA THR A 91 10.98 3.35 -3.01
C THR A 91 12.31 4.06 -2.73
N LEU A 92 13.13 3.49 -1.85
CA LEU A 92 14.47 4.00 -1.51
C LEU A 92 15.56 3.40 -2.40
N SER A 93 15.29 2.23 -2.97
CA SER A 93 16.19 1.48 -3.84
C SER A 93 15.34 0.76 -4.89
N ASN A 94 16.00 0.13 -5.86
CA ASN A 94 15.32 -0.85 -6.71
C ASN A 94 14.75 -1.97 -5.83
N ILE A 95 13.56 -2.44 -6.19
CA ILE A 95 12.85 -3.54 -5.54
C ILE A 95 12.68 -4.64 -6.57
N ASN A 96 13.06 -5.86 -6.22
CA ASN A 96 12.93 -7.00 -7.12
C ASN A 96 11.53 -7.61 -7.01
N SER A 97 11.10 -8.34 -8.04
CA SER A 97 9.90 -9.17 -7.93
C SER A 97 10.04 -10.14 -6.76
N GLY A 98 9.02 -10.20 -5.91
CA GLY A 98 8.97 -11.03 -4.72
C GLY A 98 9.41 -10.37 -3.43
N ASP A 99 10.06 -9.20 -3.48
CA ASP A 99 10.48 -8.44 -2.29
C ASP A 99 9.29 -7.85 -1.52
N GLU A 100 9.38 -7.82 -0.19
CA GLU A 100 8.38 -7.21 0.69
C GLU A 100 8.60 -5.70 0.79
N ILE A 101 7.53 -4.93 0.62
CA ILE A 101 7.52 -3.49 0.81
C ILE A 101 7.52 -3.18 2.30
N THR A 102 8.56 -2.49 2.77
CA THR A 102 8.73 -2.17 4.19
C THR A 102 9.10 -0.71 4.41
N VAL A 103 8.63 -0.17 5.55
CA VAL A 103 8.89 1.21 5.98
C VAL A 103 9.37 1.21 7.43
N ASP A 104 10.21 2.18 7.81
CA ASP A 104 10.59 2.36 9.20
C ASP A 104 9.53 3.20 9.95
N TYR A 105 8.65 2.51 10.68
CA TYR A 105 7.53 3.11 11.41
C TYR A 105 7.99 4.11 12.47
N THR A 106 9.18 3.90 13.03
CA THR A 106 9.69 4.72 14.12
C THR A 106 10.00 6.15 13.70
N LYS A 107 10.08 6.40 12.38
CA LYS A 107 10.32 7.73 11.81
C LYS A 107 9.05 8.57 11.68
N HIS A 108 7.87 8.02 11.97
CA HIS A 108 6.60 8.64 11.60
C HIS A 108 5.66 8.88 12.77
N ASP A 109 4.85 9.93 12.63
CA ASP A 109 4.08 10.50 13.74
C ASP A 109 2.78 9.72 14.00
N TRP A 110 2.25 8.99 13.01
CA TRP A 110 1.10 8.10 13.23
C TRP A 110 1.41 6.90 14.16
N ILE A 111 2.68 6.62 14.45
CA ILE A 111 3.12 5.58 15.41
C ILE A 111 3.59 6.20 16.73
N LYS A 112 4.20 7.38 16.68
CA LYS A 112 4.67 8.07 17.89
C LYS A 112 3.46 8.59 18.66
N LYS A 113 3.15 7.99 19.81
CA LYS A 113 2.26 8.64 20.78
C LYS A 113 2.84 10.02 21.08
N ASN A 114 2.00 11.05 21.03
CA ASN A 114 2.29 12.34 21.65
C ASN A 114 2.83 12.06 23.05
N ARG A 115 4.07 12.46 23.31
CA ARG A 115 4.55 12.62 24.69
C ARG A 115 3.86 13.81 25.30
#